data_AF-A0A929IPV2-F1
#
_entry.id   AF-A0A929IPV2-F1
#
_cell.length_a   1.000
_cell.length_b   1.000
_cell.length_c   1.000
_cell.angle_alpha   90.00
_cell.angle_beta   90.00
_cell.angle_gamma   90.00
#
_symmetry.space_group_name_H-M   'P 1'
#
loop_
_entity.id
_entity.type
_entity.pdbx_description
1 polymer ?
#
loop_
_entity_poly.entity_id
_entity_poly.type
_entity_poly.pdbx_seq_one_letter_code
_entity_poly.pdbx_strand_id
1 'polypeptide(L)'
;MTVREHEIKARQFELDEKRRKLRDLIDLKQHIEASCDRIVSGPAGGYGEHGSAEERRETLRNSLTDIDRQIGETQTAMEAARSFLEESENVRDGYDRVPVAIGKGRGRGQVEHIRIVRSQRG
;
A
#
# COMPACT_ATOMS: atom_id res chain seq x y z
N MET A 1 -6.91 28.02 -0.78
CA MET A 1 -6.44 26.66 -1.03
C MET A 1 -5.63 26.69 -2.32
N THR A 2 -4.39 26.19 -2.32
CA THR A 2 -3.49 26.22 -3.48
C THR A 2 -3.70 24.99 -4.38
N VAL A 3 -3.31 25.07 -5.67
CA VAL A 3 -3.39 23.95 -6.63
C VAL A 3 -2.72 22.69 -6.06
N ARG A 4 -1.60 22.87 -5.37
CA ARG A 4 -0.83 21.80 -4.73
C ARG A 4 -1.56 21.13 -3.56
N GLU A 5 -2.35 21.87 -2.77
CA GLU A 5 -3.19 21.29 -1.71
C GLU A 5 -4.32 20.44 -2.28
N HIS A 6 -4.85 20.79 -3.46
CA HIS A 6 -5.81 19.97 -4.19
C HIS A 6 -5.18 18.67 -4.69
N GLU A 7 -3.95 18.72 -5.22
CA GLU A 7 -3.21 17.53 -5.67
C GLU A 7 -2.92 16.56 -4.52
N ILE A 8 -2.51 17.05 -3.36
CA ILE A 8 -2.28 16.21 -2.18
C ILE A 8 -3.56 15.53 -1.73
N LYS A 9 -4.69 16.27 -1.65
CA LYS A 9 -5.99 15.69 -1.29
C LYS A 9 -6.47 14.67 -2.30
N ALA A 10 -6.29 14.93 -3.59
CA ALA A 10 -6.67 13.99 -4.64
C ALA A 10 -5.87 12.68 -4.51
N ARG A 11 -4.55 12.76 -4.26
CA ARG A 11 -3.73 11.56 -4.07
C ARG A 11 -4.01 10.83 -2.76
N GLN A 12 -4.38 11.54 -1.70
CA GLN A 12 -4.87 10.92 -0.46
C GLN A 12 -6.16 10.13 -0.72
N PHE A 13 -7.09 10.71 -1.48
CA PHE A 13 -8.32 10.04 -1.87
C PHE A 13 -8.06 8.77 -2.69
N GLU A 14 -7.18 8.85 -3.70
CA GLU A 14 -6.76 7.67 -4.48
C GLU A 14 -6.12 6.57 -3.61
N LEU A 15 -5.32 6.97 -2.60
CA LEU A 15 -4.69 6.03 -1.68
C LEU A 15 -5.73 5.34 -0.78
N ASP A 16 -6.73 6.07 -0.31
CA ASP A 16 -7.82 5.50 0.48
C ASP A 16 -8.74 4.60 -0.37
N GLU A 17 -8.95 4.92 -1.64
CA GLU A 17 -9.65 4.05 -2.59
C GLU A 17 -8.89 2.74 -2.81
N LYS A 18 -7.56 2.81 -3.02
CA LYS A 18 -6.70 1.62 -3.14
C LYS A 18 -6.72 0.78 -1.86
N ARG A 19 -6.71 1.41 -0.68
CA ARG A 19 -6.86 0.71 0.62
C ARG A 19 -8.20 -0.02 0.73
N ARG A 20 -9.28 0.60 0.27
CA ARG A 20 -10.61 -0.03 0.23
C ARG A 20 -10.59 -1.24 -0.68
N LYS A 21 -10.12 -1.07 -1.92
CA LYS A 21 -10.00 -2.18 -2.88
C LYS A 21 -9.13 -3.33 -2.34
N LEU A 22 -8.04 -3.02 -1.66
CA LEU A 22 -7.19 -4.03 -1.02
C LEU A 22 -7.95 -4.85 0.03
N ARG A 23 -8.76 -4.20 0.88
CA ARG A 23 -9.61 -4.91 1.84
C ARG A 23 -10.63 -5.81 1.14
N ASP A 24 -11.32 -5.28 0.13
CA ASP A 24 -12.31 -6.04 -0.63
C ASP A 24 -11.69 -7.29 -1.30
N LEU A 25 -10.46 -7.18 -1.82
CA LEU A 25 -9.72 -8.30 -2.38
C LEU A 25 -9.30 -9.34 -1.32
N ILE A 26 -8.89 -8.90 -0.13
CA ILE A 26 -8.54 -9.80 0.98
C ILE A 26 -9.79 -10.56 1.46
N ASP A 27 -10.92 -9.87 1.58
CA ASP A 27 -12.19 -10.50 1.98
C ASP A 27 -12.65 -11.51 0.93
N LEU A 28 -12.55 -11.18 -0.36
CA LEU A 28 -12.85 -12.10 -1.45
C LEU A 28 -11.94 -13.33 -1.43
N LYS A 29 -10.65 -13.15 -1.18
CA LYS A 29 -9.68 -14.24 -1.03
C LYS A 29 -10.11 -15.19 0.09
N GLN A 30 -10.40 -14.67 1.28
CA GLN A 30 -10.84 -15.47 2.43
C GLN A 30 -12.13 -16.24 2.13
N HIS A 31 -13.08 -15.61 1.44
CA HIS A 31 -14.32 -16.27 1.02
C HIS A 31 -14.08 -17.43 0.05
N ILE A 32 -13.15 -17.27 -0.90
CA ILE A 32 -12.80 -18.31 -1.87
C ILE A 32 -12.03 -19.45 -1.17
N GLU A 33 -11.08 -19.14 -0.29
CA GLU A 33 -10.36 -20.14 0.53
C GLU A 33 -11.34 -20.97 1.37
N ALA A 34 -12.27 -20.32 2.07
CA ALA A 34 -13.30 -21.01 2.85
C ALA A 34 -14.26 -21.85 1.98
N SER A 35 -14.41 -21.49 0.70
CA SER A 35 -15.21 -22.27 -0.26
C SER A 35 -14.43 -23.49 -0.78
N CYS A 36 -13.13 -23.34 -1.02
CA CYS A 36 -12.23 -24.45 -1.34
C CYS A 36 -12.21 -25.51 -0.23
N ASP A 37 -12.08 -25.09 1.03
CA ASP A 37 -12.02 -26.01 2.18
C ASP A 37 -13.31 -26.82 2.33
N ARG A 38 -14.47 -26.22 2.03
CA ARG A 38 -15.77 -26.91 2.03
C ARG A 38 -15.88 -27.95 0.91
N ILE A 39 -15.35 -27.66 -0.28
CA ILE A 39 -15.31 -28.62 -1.39
C ILE A 39 -14.39 -29.79 -1.05
N VAL A 40 -13.29 -29.54 -0.33
CA VAL A 40 -12.35 -30.58 0.12
C VAL A 40 -12.93 -31.45 1.25
N SER A 41 -13.74 -30.85 2.14
CA SER A 41 -14.24 -31.52 3.35
C SER A 41 -15.64 -32.14 3.22
N GLY A 42 -16.34 -31.92 2.09
CA GLY A 42 -17.65 -32.52 1.83
C GLY A 42 -17.56 -34.05 1.63
N PRO A 43 -18.58 -34.83 2.04
CA PRO A 43 -18.55 -36.27 1.88
C PRO A 43 -18.40 -36.62 0.40
N ALA A 44 -17.38 -37.42 0.08
CA ALA A 44 -17.16 -38.01 -1.23
C ALA A 44 -18.32 -38.96 -1.59
N GLY A 45 -19.46 -38.38 -1.95
CA GLY A 45 -20.67 -39.09 -2.32
C GLY A 45 -20.76 -39.21 -3.83
N GLY A 46 -20.29 -40.33 -4.37
CA GLY A 46 -20.69 -40.81 -5.70
C GLY A 46 -19.66 -40.59 -6.80
N TYR A 47 -19.25 -41.71 -7.39
CA TYR A 47 -18.29 -41.86 -8.50
C TYR A 47 -18.67 -41.17 -9.84
N GLY A 48 -19.55 -40.15 -9.83
CA GLY A 48 -19.98 -39.38 -10.99
C GLY A 48 -19.66 -37.87 -10.94
N GLU A 49 -19.28 -37.31 -9.79
CA GLU A 49 -19.09 -35.85 -9.61
C GLU A 49 -17.63 -35.41 -9.44
N HIS A 50 -16.67 -36.35 -9.39
CA HIS A 50 -15.26 -36.04 -9.16
C HIS A 50 -14.66 -35.10 -10.21
N GLY A 51 -15.05 -35.23 -11.49
CA GLY A 51 -14.63 -34.31 -12.55
C GLY A 51 -15.09 -32.87 -12.31
N SER A 52 -16.36 -32.68 -11.92
CA SER A 52 -16.89 -31.33 -11.64
C SER A 52 -16.30 -30.72 -10.37
N ALA A 53 -16.00 -31.52 -9.35
CA ALA A 53 -15.38 -31.04 -8.13
C ALA A 53 -13.89 -30.67 -8.31
N GLU A 54 -13.19 -31.32 -9.24
CA GLU A 54 -11.80 -31.02 -9.56
C GLU A 54 -11.68 -29.78 -10.46
N GLU A 55 -12.53 -29.66 -11.48
CA GLU A 55 -12.64 -28.45 -12.32
C GLU A 55 -13.03 -27.20 -11.51
N ARG A 56 -13.95 -27.35 -10.55
CA ARG A 56 -14.31 -26.26 -9.61
C ARG A 56 -13.13 -25.87 -8.73
N ARG A 57 -12.34 -26.85 -8.26
CA ARG A 57 -11.13 -26.58 -7.46
C ARG A 57 -10.06 -25.87 -8.28
N GLU A 58 -9.82 -26.29 -9.52
CA GLU A 58 -8.89 -25.63 -10.42
C GLU A 58 -9.31 -24.18 -10.69
N THR A 59 -10.59 -23.95 -11.00
CA THR A 59 -11.15 -22.61 -11.21
C THR A 59 -10.95 -21.70 -9.99
N LEU A 60 -11.21 -22.21 -8.78
CA LEU A 60 -11.02 -21.45 -7.55
C LEU A 60 -9.53 -21.17 -7.25
N ARG A 61 -8.64 -22.13 -7.53
CA ARG A 61 -7.18 -21.92 -7.41
C ARG A 61 -6.66 -20.87 -8.37
N ASN A 62 -7.13 -20.87 -9.61
CA ASN A 62 -6.77 -19.84 -10.59
C ASN A 62 -7.27 -18.47 -10.12
N SER A 63 -8.50 -18.39 -9.61
CA SER A 63 -9.05 -17.17 -9.03
C SER A 63 -8.24 -16.66 -7.83
N LEU A 64 -7.79 -17.55 -6.93
CA LEU A 64 -6.92 -17.18 -5.81
C LEU A 64 -5.58 -16.62 -6.29
N THR A 65 -4.98 -17.27 -7.29
CA THR A 65 -3.70 -16.83 -7.89
C THR A 65 -3.83 -15.43 -8.51
N ASP A 66 -4.94 -15.17 -9.21
CA ASP A 66 -5.23 -13.86 -9.79
C ASP A 66 -5.46 -12.79 -8.72
N ILE A 67 -6.19 -13.12 -7.65
CA ILE A 67 -6.41 -12.20 -6.52
C ILE A 67 -5.10 -11.87 -5.82
N ASP A 68 -4.24 -12.87 -5.58
CA ASP A 68 -2.92 -12.64 -4.97
C ASP A 68 -2.05 -11.73 -5.82
N ARG A 69 -2.07 -11.89 -7.16
CA ARG A 69 -1.40 -10.97 -8.08
C ARG A 69 -1.95 -9.54 -7.93
N GLN A 70 -3.28 -9.38 -7.93
CA GLN A 70 -3.92 -8.07 -7.81
C GLN A 70 -3.64 -7.39 -6.45
N ILE A 71 -3.55 -8.18 -5.37
CA ILE A 71 -3.15 -7.70 -4.04
C ILE A 71 -1.72 -7.14 -4.11
N GLY A 72 -0.78 -7.89 -4.67
CA GLY A 72 0.61 -7.45 -4.81
C GLY A 72 0.76 -6.19 -5.67
N GLU A 73 0.04 -6.11 -6.78
CA GLU A 73 0.01 -4.92 -7.64
C GLU A 73 -0.57 -3.71 -6.90
N THR A 74 -1.65 -3.91 -6.13
CA THR A 74 -2.30 -2.84 -5.36
C THR A 74 -1.39 -2.35 -4.23
N GLN A 75 -0.70 -3.25 -3.53
CA GLN A 75 0.28 -2.92 -2.49
C GLN A 75 1.44 -2.10 -3.07
N THR A 76 2.03 -2.55 -4.17
CA THR A 76 3.11 -1.82 -4.86
C THR A 76 2.65 -0.42 -5.28
N ALA A 77 1.44 -0.30 -5.84
CA ALA A 77 0.86 0.98 -6.24
C ALA A 77 0.54 1.90 -5.05
N MET A 78 0.29 1.35 -3.87
CA MET A 78 0.12 2.10 -2.62
C MET A 78 1.45 2.59 -2.05
N GLU A 79 2.50 1.76 -2.08
CA GLU A 79 3.85 2.15 -1.65
C GLU A 79 4.37 3.31 -2.48
N ALA A 80 4.26 3.23 -3.80
CA ALA A 80 4.64 4.32 -4.70
C ALA A 80 3.87 5.62 -4.41
N ALA A 81 2.55 5.52 -4.18
CA ALA A 81 1.72 6.67 -3.84
C ALA A 81 2.10 7.27 -2.47
N ARG A 82 2.46 6.43 -1.50
CA ARG A 82 2.90 6.86 -0.17
C ARG A 82 4.25 7.59 -0.23
N SER A 83 5.23 7.05 -0.94
CA SER A 83 6.55 7.69 -1.11
C SER A 83 6.41 9.08 -1.74
N PHE A 84 5.53 9.23 -2.73
CA PHE A 84 5.26 10.54 -3.33
C PHE A 84 4.65 11.54 -2.35
N LEU A 85 3.72 11.10 -1.50
CA LEU A 85 3.11 11.95 -0.48
C LEU A 85 4.16 12.38 0.56
N GLU A 86 5.03 11.47 1.01
CA GLU A 86 6.11 11.77 1.94
C GLU A 86 7.13 12.77 1.36
N GLU A 87 7.51 12.60 0.09
CA GLU A 87 8.35 13.56 -0.62
C GLU A 87 7.67 14.93 -0.75
N SER A 88 6.37 14.94 -1.08
CA SER A 88 5.59 16.18 -1.20
C SER A 88 5.41 16.92 0.13
N GLU A 89 5.28 16.18 1.25
CA GLU A 89 5.23 16.76 2.60
C GLU A 89 6.60 17.23 3.08
N ASN A 90 7.70 16.54 2.76
CA ASN A 90 9.05 17.02 3.04
C ASN A 90 9.35 18.34 2.31
N VAL A 91 8.86 18.51 1.08
CA VAL A 91 8.97 19.79 0.35
C VAL A 91 8.07 20.88 0.96
N ARG A 92 6.92 20.51 1.55
CA ARG A 92 6.03 21.46 2.28
C ARG A 92 6.72 22.02 3.53
N ASP A 93 7.60 21.26 4.16
CA ASP A 93 8.42 21.73 5.28
C ASP A 93 9.57 22.66 4.84
N GLY A 94 9.84 22.82 3.53
CA GLY A 94 10.61 23.93 2.97
C GLY A 94 12.05 24.11 3.45
N TYR A 95 12.58 23.17 4.24
CA TYR A 95 13.92 23.23 4.79
C TYR A 95 14.68 21.98 4.41
N ASP A 96 15.74 22.14 3.61
CA ASP A 96 16.85 21.18 3.64
C ASP A 96 17.36 21.18 5.09
N ARG A 97 17.06 20.12 5.86
CA ARG A 97 17.70 19.94 7.16
C ARG A 97 19.16 19.55 6.91
N VAL A 98 20.03 20.53 6.74
CA VAL A 98 21.47 20.31 6.71
C VAL A 98 21.94 20.17 8.16
N PRO A 99 22.48 19.01 8.58
CA PRO A 99 23.10 18.91 9.89
C PRO A 99 24.36 19.79 9.89
N VAL A 100 24.31 20.92 10.59
CA VAL A 100 25.49 21.78 10.76
C VAL A 100 26.18 21.38 12.05
N ALA A 101 27.34 20.76 11.96
CA ALA A 101 28.18 20.50 13.12
C ALA A 101 28.86 21.82 13.55
N ILE A 102 28.28 22.52 14.53
CA ILE A 102 28.94 23.69 15.13
C ILE A 102 29.96 23.16 16.15
N GLY A 103 31.24 23.26 15.80
CA GLY A 103 32.34 22.74 16.58
C GLY A 103 32.60 23.52 17.89
N LYS A 104 32.56 22.75 18.99
CA LYS A 104 33.34 22.83 20.25
C LYS A 104 33.20 24.09 21.13
N GLY A 105 32.11 24.13 21.90
CA GLY A 105 32.07 24.70 23.25
C GLY A 105 31.82 23.59 24.27
N ARG A 106 32.53 23.58 25.40
CA ARG A 106 32.44 22.55 26.46
C ARG A 106 30.98 22.36 26.95
N GLY A 107 30.31 21.32 26.48
CA GLY A 107 29.01 20.90 26.98
C GLY A 107 28.24 20.12 25.92
N ARG A 108 28.07 18.82 26.15
CA ARG A 108 27.20 17.84 25.46
C ARG A 108 26.51 18.38 24.20
N GLY A 109 26.97 17.91 23.04
CA GLY A 109 26.53 18.36 21.71
C GLY A 109 25.01 18.45 21.56
N GLN A 110 24.51 19.68 21.59
CA GLN A 110 23.20 20.02 21.05
C GLN A 110 23.32 20.05 19.53
N VAL A 111 22.60 19.16 18.86
CA VAL A 111 22.37 19.25 17.42
C VAL A 111 21.19 20.21 17.24
N GLU A 112 21.49 21.49 16.99
CA GLU A 112 20.45 22.45 16.60
C GLU A 112 20.19 22.34 15.09
N HIS A 113 18.92 22.19 14.72
CA HIS A 113 18.50 22.16 13.32
C HIS A 113 18.22 23.59 12.87
N ILE A 114 19.16 24.18 12.13
CA ILE A 114 18.97 25.52 11.57
C ILE A 114 18.10 25.43 10.32
N ARG A 115 17.07 26.28 10.27
CA ARG A 115 16.16 26.44 9.14
C ARG A 115 16.76 27.39 8.10
N ILE A 116 17.15 26.89 6.94
CA ILE A 116 17.67 27.73 5.83
C ILE A 116 16.54 27.97 4.82
N VAL A 117 16.07 29.21 4.70
CA VAL A 117 15.10 29.62 3.68
C VAL A 117 15.85 29.78 2.35
N ARG A 118 15.56 28.94 1.35
CA ARG A 118 16.00 29.21 -0.03
C ARG A 118 15.11 30.32 -0.61
N SER A 119 15.64 31.54 -0.66
CA SER A 119 15.07 32.63 -1.45
C SER A 119 15.12 32.25 -2.93
N GLN A 120 14.01 31.73 -3.49
CA GLN A 120 13.86 31.59 -4.94
C GLN A 120 13.76 33.00 -5.54
N ARG A 121 14.88 33.54 -6.03
CA ARG A 121 14.87 34.50 -7.14
C ARG A 121 15.11 33.70 -8.41
N GLY A 122 14.10 33.68 -9.27
CA GLY A 122 14.12 33.08 -10.60
C GLY A 122 12.80 33.39 -11.29
#